data_AF-I3Y9J5-F1
#
_entry.id   AF-I3Y9J5-F1
#
_cell.length_a   1.000
_cell.length_b   1.000
_cell.length_c   1.000
_cell.angle_alpha   90.00
_cell.angle_beta   90.00
_cell.angle_gamma   90.00
#
_symmetry.space_group_name_H-M   'P 1'
#
loop_
_entity.id
_entity.type
_entity.pdbx_description
1 polymer ?
#
loop_
_entity_poly.entity_id
_entity_poly.type
_entity_poly.pdbx_seq_one_letter_code
_entity_poly.pdbx_strand_id
1 'polypeptide(L)'
;MFESLLDEVTEKAGDPYAKLTAAQHEEIINEFLPWLSLDCEPLLGASKAVLGNDIFKDSEIGLEYIHLKPDESGLVSIPVCIGCTYIRRSREDRGISVNINIFSCNVTRHRNDPASIYVDLDICGVEEKRAFEEMYKNYKRPIQRLLDANQIEFETSYCSDIVGRYKGNIPSRKLDEYFSDPDVDDCFSLGKNFIRSAEAADIIRVFLLLCALYHSCCGRLASRKNIDRFAVHLPRLQ
;
A
#
# COMPACT_ATOMS: atom_id res chain seq x y z
N MET A 1 -13.00 3.23 11.46
CA MET A 1 -12.66 1.87 10.99
C MET A 1 -11.49 1.39 11.82
N PHE A 2 -10.27 1.86 11.54
CA PHE A 2 -9.06 1.47 12.27
C PHE A 2 -8.78 2.22 13.59
N GLU A 3 -9.68 3.08 14.06
CA GLU A 3 -9.40 3.97 15.21
C GLU A 3 -9.07 3.17 16.48
N SER A 4 -9.93 2.23 16.86
CA SER A 4 -9.69 1.37 18.03
C SER A 4 -8.41 0.54 17.88
N LEU A 5 -8.12 0.04 16.68
CA LEU A 5 -6.88 -0.70 16.41
C LEU A 5 -5.65 0.18 16.58
N LEU A 6 -5.65 1.41 16.03
CA LEU A 6 -4.53 2.33 16.16
C LEU A 6 -4.33 2.82 17.59
N ASP A 7 -5.41 2.96 18.36
CA ASP A 7 -5.35 3.31 19.78
C ASP A 7 -4.65 2.22 20.58
N GLU A 8 -5.07 0.97 20.39
CA GLU A 8 -4.49 -0.20 21.06
C GLU A 8 -3.01 -0.41 20.68
N VAL A 9 -2.69 -0.25 19.39
CA VAL A 9 -1.31 -0.31 18.90
C VAL A 9 -0.45 0.80 19.50
N THR A 10 -0.97 2.02 19.59
CA THR A 10 -0.23 3.13 20.20
C THR A 10 0.04 2.85 21.68
N GLU A 11 -0.93 2.30 22.41
CA GLU A 11 -0.79 1.98 23.83
C GLU A 11 0.24 0.87 24.09
N LYS A 12 0.25 -0.19 23.26
CA LYS A 12 1.10 -1.38 23.48
C LYS A 12 2.44 -1.36 22.77
N ALA A 13 2.52 -0.74 21.60
CA ALA A 13 3.67 -0.84 20.69
C ALA A 13 4.29 0.52 20.34
N GLY A 14 3.71 1.65 20.80
CA GLY A 14 4.07 3.00 20.35
C GLY A 14 5.49 3.49 20.66
N ASP A 15 6.32 2.72 21.37
CA ASP A 15 7.75 3.01 21.52
C ASP A 15 8.58 2.23 20.48
N PRO A 16 9.09 2.89 19.42
CA PRO A 16 9.94 2.24 18.40
C PRO A 16 11.24 1.66 18.93
N TYR A 17 11.68 2.08 20.13
CA TYR A 17 12.92 1.64 20.74
C TYR A 17 12.71 0.55 21.79
N ALA A 18 11.45 0.17 22.06
CA ALA A 18 11.14 -0.89 22.99
C ALA A 18 11.68 -2.24 22.49
N LYS A 19 12.14 -3.03 23.45
CA LYS A 19 12.62 -4.40 23.24
C LYS A 19 11.80 -5.37 24.06
N LEU A 20 11.45 -6.48 23.44
CA LEU A 20 10.57 -7.51 23.98
C LEU A 20 11.28 -8.86 23.96
N THR A 21 10.84 -9.78 24.81
CA THR A 21 11.18 -11.20 24.60
C THR A 21 10.50 -11.72 23.33
N ALA A 22 11.00 -12.82 22.76
CA ALA A 22 10.38 -13.43 21.58
C ALA A 22 8.90 -13.81 21.81
N ALA A 23 8.55 -14.27 23.02
CA ALA A 23 7.17 -14.60 23.39
C ALA A 23 6.27 -13.37 23.41
N GLN A 24 6.72 -12.27 24.02
CA GLN A 24 5.97 -11.01 24.04
C GLN A 24 5.80 -10.40 22.64
N HIS A 25 6.84 -10.48 21.81
CA HIS A 25 6.76 -10.06 20.41
C HIS A 25 5.70 -10.87 19.65
N GLU A 26 5.72 -12.20 19.79
CA GLU A 26 4.72 -13.07 19.16
C GLU A 26 3.29 -12.81 19.68
N GLU A 27 3.13 -12.55 20.98
CA GLU A 27 1.84 -12.19 21.59
C GLU A 27 1.26 -10.91 20.98
N ILE A 28 2.07 -9.85 20.85
CA ILE A 28 1.65 -8.58 20.23
C ILE A 28 1.22 -8.79 18.77
N ILE A 29 1.99 -9.55 18.00
CA ILE A 29 1.67 -9.81 16.59
C ILE A 29 0.37 -10.61 16.48
N ASN A 30 0.23 -11.67 17.27
CA ASN A 30 -0.96 -12.51 17.26
C ASN A 30 -2.21 -11.78 17.76
N GLU A 31 -2.05 -10.76 18.60
CA GLU A 31 -3.14 -9.91 19.05
C GLU A 31 -3.64 -8.97 17.94
N PHE A 32 -2.74 -8.30 17.21
CA PHE A 32 -3.13 -7.27 16.25
C PHE A 32 -3.52 -7.79 14.87
N LEU A 33 -2.98 -8.93 14.42
CA LEU A 33 -3.29 -9.48 13.10
C LEU A 33 -4.78 -9.79 12.89
N PRO A 34 -5.50 -10.42 13.84
CA PRO A 34 -6.93 -10.65 13.70
C PRO A 34 -7.73 -9.34 13.60
N TRP A 35 -7.34 -8.31 14.34
CA TRP A 35 -8.02 -7.02 14.32
C TRP A 35 -7.82 -6.32 12.96
N LEU A 36 -6.59 -6.33 12.45
CA LEU A 36 -6.30 -5.81 11.11
C LEU A 36 -7.17 -6.49 10.06
N SER A 37 -7.28 -7.83 10.12
CA SER A 37 -8.13 -8.59 9.20
C SER A 37 -9.59 -8.16 9.25
N LEU A 38 -10.15 -7.97 10.45
CA LEU A 38 -11.54 -7.55 10.65
C LEU A 38 -11.78 -6.12 10.14
N ASP A 39 -10.88 -5.19 10.46
CA ASP A 39 -11.00 -3.80 10.04
C ASP A 39 -10.79 -3.63 8.52
N CYS A 40 -10.17 -4.59 7.84
CA CYS A 40 -10.06 -4.62 6.38
C CYS A 40 -11.36 -5.09 5.68
N GLU A 41 -12.26 -5.81 6.36
CA GLU A 41 -13.48 -6.35 5.73
C GLU A 41 -14.37 -5.28 5.06
N PRO A 42 -14.63 -4.11 5.69
CA PRO A 42 -15.41 -3.06 5.06
C PRO A 42 -14.76 -2.49 3.80
N LEU A 43 -13.42 -2.47 3.72
CA LEU A 43 -12.69 -2.04 2.52
C LEU A 43 -12.91 -3.05 1.38
N LEU A 44 -12.81 -4.35 1.68
CA LEU A 44 -13.07 -5.41 0.70
C LEU A 44 -14.53 -5.40 0.23
N GLY A 45 -15.47 -5.16 1.15
CA GLY A 45 -16.88 -5.00 0.85
C GLY A 45 -17.16 -3.80 -0.06
N ALA A 46 -16.57 -2.64 0.24
CA ALA A 46 -16.68 -1.44 -0.58
C ALA A 46 -16.12 -1.66 -1.99
N SER A 47 -14.96 -2.31 -2.12
CA SER A 47 -14.37 -2.63 -3.43
C SER A 47 -15.28 -3.52 -4.28
N LYS A 48 -15.90 -4.56 -3.69
CA LYS A 48 -16.86 -5.39 -4.41
C LYS A 48 -18.11 -4.62 -4.81
N ALA A 49 -18.64 -3.78 -3.92
CA ALA A 49 -19.84 -2.99 -4.17
C ALA A 49 -19.64 -1.93 -5.27
N VAL A 50 -18.48 -1.27 -5.28
CA VAL A 50 -18.19 -0.15 -6.19
C VAL A 50 -17.55 -0.63 -7.49
N LEU A 51 -16.52 -1.46 -7.41
CA LEU A 51 -15.72 -1.90 -8.58
C LEU A 51 -16.24 -3.21 -9.18
N GLY A 52 -17.12 -3.92 -8.48
CA GLY A 52 -17.79 -5.14 -8.94
C GLY A 52 -17.32 -6.40 -8.20
N ASN A 53 -18.20 -7.40 -8.15
CA ASN A 53 -17.99 -8.61 -7.33
C ASN A 53 -16.75 -9.42 -7.72
N ASP A 54 -16.32 -9.33 -8.99
CA ASP A 54 -15.19 -10.09 -9.52
C ASP A 54 -13.82 -9.38 -9.35
N ILE A 55 -13.77 -8.21 -8.67
CA ILE A 55 -12.55 -7.40 -8.55
C ILE A 55 -11.33 -8.15 -7.98
N PHE A 56 -11.58 -9.19 -7.17
CA PHE A 56 -10.55 -10.04 -6.55
C PHE A 56 -10.65 -11.52 -6.95
N LYS A 57 -11.35 -11.84 -8.06
CA LYS A 57 -11.62 -13.24 -8.44
C LYS A 57 -10.35 -14.07 -8.62
N ASP A 58 -9.30 -13.46 -9.17
CA ASP A 58 -8.01 -14.09 -9.47
C ASP A 58 -6.92 -13.65 -8.46
N SER A 59 -7.33 -13.17 -7.28
CA SER A 59 -6.44 -12.67 -6.24
C SER A 59 -6.58 -13.47 -4.96
N GLU A 60 -5.46 -13.74 -4.33
CA GLU A 60 -5.37 -14.16 -2.94
C GLU A 60 -5.42 -12.93 -2.02
N ILE A 61 -6.21 -13.05 -0.95
CA ILE A 61 -6.25 -12.09 0.15
C ILE A 61 -5.69 -12.80 1.38
N GLY A 62 -4.64 -12.25 1.98
CA GLY A 62 -3.99 -12.89 3.12
C GLY A 62 -3.34 -11.89 4.06
N LEU A 63 -2.67 -12.43 5.08
CA LEU A 63 -2.02 -11.67 6.13
C LEU A 63 -0.54 -12.05 6.20
N GLU A 64 0.33 -11.05 6.33
CA GLU A 64 1.76 -11.20 6.58
C GLU A 64 2.20 -10.32 7.74
N TYR A 65 3.28 -10.74 8.39
CA TYR A 65 3.99 -9.94 9.39
C TYR A 65 5.49 -10.20 9.29
N ILE A 66 6.27 -9.28 9.85
CA ILE A 66 7.72 -9.36 9.82
C ILE A 66 8.20 -10.14 11.05
N HIS A 67 8.92 -11.23 10.81
CA HIS A 67 9.67 -11.91 11.86
C HIS A 67 11.03 -11.26 12.06
N LEU A 68 11.24 -10.68 13.23
CA LEU A 68 12.54 -10.14 13.63
C LEU A 68 13.33 -11.18 14.44
N LYS A 69 14.64 -11.24 14.20
CA LYS A 69 15.55 -12.10 14.96
C LYS A 69 15.90 -11.43 16.30
N PRO A 70 15.99 -12.19 17.40
CA PRO A 70 16.53 -11.67 18.65
C PRO A 70 17.97 -11.20 18.51
N ASP A 71 18.34 -10.18 19.29
CA ASP A 71 19.71 -9.70 19.43
C ASP A 71 20.55 -10.62 20.35
N GLU A 72 21.80 -10.24 20.61
CA GLU A 72 22.72 -10.98 21.48
C GLU A 72 22.20 -11.15 22.93
N SER A 73 21.28 -10.29 23.36
CA SER A 73 20.63 -10.36 24.68
C SER A 73 19.35 -11.21 24.66
N GLY A 74 19.00 -11.82 23.51
CA GLY A 74 17.78 -12.59 23.34
C GLY A 74 16.51 -11.74 23.22
N LEU A 75 16.64 -10.44 22.96
CA LEU A 75 15.53 -9.51 22.84
C LEU A 75 15.25 -9.14 21.39
N VAL A 76 13.98 -8.93 21.07
CA VAL A 76 13.47 -8.54 19.76
C VAL A 76 13.00 -7.09 19.84
N SER A 77 13.41 -6.25 18.89
CA SER A 77 12.86 -4.89 18.79
C SER A 77 11.42 -4.96 18.28
N ILE A 78 10.53 -4.10 18.76
CA ILE A 78 9.18 -4.02 18.20
C ILE A 78 9.29 -3.59 16.73
N PRO A 79 8.70 -4.33 15.77
CA PRO A 79 8.77 -3.94 14.39
C PRO A 79 7.98 -2.66 14.18
N VAL A 80 8.50 -1.79 13.31
CA VAL A 80 7.80 -0.57 12.90
C VAL A 80 6.50 -0.96 12.18
N CYS A 81 6.55 -1.96 11.28
CA CYS A 81 5.36 -2.58 10.67
C CYS A 81 4.95 -3.83 11.47
N ILE A 82 3.78 -3.80 12.10
CA ILE A 82 3.26 -4.89 12.92
C ILE A 82 2.63 -5.97 12.03
N GLY A 83 1.98 -5.58 10.94
CA GLY A 83 1.28 -6.52 10.07
C GLY A 83 0.79 -5.89 8.79
N CYS A 84 0.45 -6.75 7.85
CA CYS A 84 0.01 -6.38 6.52
C CYS A 84 -1.13 -7.29 6.06
N THR A 85 -2.23 -6.71 5.60
CA THR A 85 -3.18 -7.41 4.73
C THR A 85 -2.77 -7.17 3.28
N TYR A 86 -2.62 -8.24 2.49
CA TYR A 86 -2.26 -8.15 1.08
C TYR A 86 -3.37 -8.63 0.16
N ILE A 87 -3.40 -8.08 -1.06
CA ILE A 87 -4.19 -8.54 -2.19
C ILE A 87 -3.24 -8.68 -3.39
N ARG A 88 -2.98 -9.91 -3.84
CA ARG A 88 -2.07 -10.22 -4.95
C ARG A 88 -2.47 -11.52 -5.65
N ARG A 89 -1.85 -11.90 -6.77
CA ARG A 89 -2.26 -13.11 -7.53
C ARG A 89 -2.04 -14.41 -6.73
N SER A 90 -0.92 -14.51 -6.04
CA SER A 90 -0.65 -15.56 -5.05
C SER A 90 0.32 -15.05 -4.00
N ARG A 91 0.43 -15.73 -2.86
CA ARG A 91 1.39 -15.40 -1.79
C ARG A 91 2.83 -15.20 -2.27
N GLU A 92 3.26 -15.99 -3.24
CA GLU A 92 4.61 -16.04 -3.79
C GLU A 92 4.83 -14.96 -4.86
N ASP A 93 3.76 -14.50 -5.49
CA ASP A 93 3.80 -13.47 -6.53
C ASP A 93 3.75 -12.07 -5.92
N ARG A 94 4.94 -11.55 -5.64
CA ARG A 94 5.16 -10.20 -5.11
C ARG A 94 5.35 -9.14 -6.20
N GLY A 95 5.02 -9.47 -7.45
CA GLY A 95 5.20 -8.54 -8.58
C GLY A 95 4.30 -7.32 -8.48
N ILE A 96 3.06 -7.51 -8.02
CA ILE A 96 2.12 -6.42 -7.79
C ILE A 96 1.15 -6.78 -6.66
N SER A 97 0.96 -5.87 -5.70
CA SER A 97 0.02 -6.08 -4.60
C SER A 97 -0.63 -4.79 -4.12
N VAL A 98 -1.87 -4.88 -3.64
CA VAL A 98 -2.44 -3.85 -2.76
C VAL A 98 -2.23 -4.29 -1.33
N ASN A 99 -1.64 -3.42 -0.52
CA ASN A 99 -1.29 -3.70 0.85
C ASN A 99 -1.98 -2.72 1.80
N ILE A 100 -2.33 -3.20 2.99
CA ILE A 100 -2.79 -2.41 4.13
C ILE A 100 -1.86 -2.76 5.28
N ASN A 101 -0.88 -1.89 5.52
CA ASN A 101 0.12 -2.05 6.55
C ASN A 101 -0.30 -1.29 7.81
N ILE A 102 -0.13 -1.91 8.97
CA ILE A 102 -0.27 -1.24 10.27
C ILE A 102 1.10 -1.00 10.88
N PHE A 103 1.34 0.26 11.22
CA PHE A 103 2.59 0.72 11.81
C PHE A 103 2.40 1.07 13.28
N SER A 104 3.33 0.63 14.13
CA SER A 104 3.38 0.97 15.56
C SER A 104 3.63 2.46 15.80
N CYS A 105 4.42 3.06 14.91
CA CYS A 105 4.75 4.47 14.85
C CYS A 105 5.30 4.79 13.46
N ASN A 106 5.29 6.05 13.07
CA ASN A 106 6.02 6.50 11.88
C ASN A 106 7.25 7.31 12.32
N VAL A 107 8.41 6.69 12.17
CA VAL A 107 9.71 7.26 12.54
C VAL A 107 10.42 7.76 11.29
N THR A 108 10.48 9.07 11.15
CA THR A 108 11.43 9.72 10.23
C THR A 108 12.58 10.33 11.04
N ARG A 109 13.66 10.74 10.37
CA ARG A 109 14.82 11.39 11.02
C ARG A 109 14.47 12.60 11.92
N HIS A 110 13.28 13.19 11.74
CA HIS A 110 12.84 14.42 12.41
C HIS A 110 11.47 14.31 13.07
N ARG A 111 10.80 13.15 13.00
CA ARG A 111 9.41 13.02 13.44
C ARG A 111 9.16 11.61 13.98
N ASN A 112 8.46 11.55 15.11
CA ASN A 112 7.88 10.33 15.64
C ASN A 112 6.36 10.56 15.72
N ASP A 113 5.64 10.01 14.76
CA ASP A 113 4.17 10.07 14.71
C ASP A 113 3.57 8.81 15.36
N PRO A 114 2.35 8.90 15.90
CA PRO A 114 1.65 7.75 16.49
C PRO A 114 1.36 6.65 15.46
N ALA A 115 0.79 5.54 15.92
CA ALA A 115 0.39 4.43 15.06
C ALA A 115 -0.43 4.88 13.85
N SER A 116 -0.22 4.21 12.72
CA SER A 116 -0.85 4.58 11.46
C SER A 116 -1.16 3.38 10.58
N ILE A 117 -2.10 3.57 9.65
CA ILE A 117 -2.36 2.64 8.55
C ILE A 117 -1.79 3.22 7.27
N TYR A 118 -1.01 2.44 6.54
CA TYR A 118 -0.60 2.78 5.19
C TYR A 118 -1.32 1.86 4.20
N VAL A 119 -1.96 2.47 3.21
CA VAL A 119 -2.57 1.74 2.11
C VAL A 119 -1.77 2.02 0.86
N ASP A 120 -1.25 0.98 0.22
CA ASP A 120 -0.35 1.11 -0.94
C ASP A 120 -0.63 0.09 -2.03
N LEU A 121 -0.27 0.47 -3.25
CA LEU A 121 -0.10 -0.40 -4.40
C LEU A 121 1.40 -0.52 -4.63
N ASP A 122 1.95 -1.70 -4.38
CA ASP A 122 3.34 -2.03 -4.65
C ASP A 122 3.48 -2.68 -6.02
N ILE A 123 4.45 -2.24 -6.82
CA ILE A 123 4.76 -2.77 -8.15
C ILE A 123 6.27 -3.03 -8.19
N CYS A 124 6.62 -4.31 -8.17
CA CYS A 124 8.00 -4.81 -8.13
C CYS A 124 8.22 -5.88 -9.21
N GLY A 125 8.40 -5.45 -10.46
CA GLY A 125 8.58 -6.36 -11.58
C GLY A 125 8.51 -5.66 -12.94
N VAL A 126 9.35 -6.10 -13.88
CA VAL A 126 9.46 -5.49 -15.22
C VAL A 126 8.12 -5.50 -15.95
N GLU A 127 7.39 -6.62 -15.92
CA GLU A 127 6.13 -6.77 -16.65
C GLU A 127 5.00 -5.99 -15.98
N GLU A 128 4.94 -5.99 -14.65
CA GLU A 128 3.99 -5.25 -13.83
C GLU A 128 4.17 -3.73 -14.00
N LYS A 129 5.42 -3.25 -13.96
CA LYS A 129 5.78 -1.86 -14.27
C LYS A 129 5.36 -1.48 -15.68
N ARG A 130 5.68 -2.31 -16.69
CA ARG A 130 5.25 -2.06 -18.09
C ARG A 130 3.73 -2.00 -18.22
N ALA A 131 3.01 -2.89 -17.55
CA ALA A 131 1.56 -2.90 -17.55
C ALA A 131 0.99 -1.60 -16.93
N PHE A 132 1.55 -1.16 -15.80
CA PHE A 132 1.17 0.11 -15.19
C PHE A 132 1.51 1.30 -16.08
N GLU A 133 2.72 1.34 -16.66
CA GLU A 133 3.17 2.44 -17.52
C GLU A 133 2.30 2.58 -18.77
N GLU A 134 1.94 1.47 -19.43
CA GLU A 134 1.04 1.49 -20.59
C GLU A 134 -0.36 2.01 -20.19
N MET A 135 -0.90 1.56 -19.05
CA MET A 135 -2.16 2.06 -18.51
C MET A 135 -2.07 3.55 -18.17
N TYR A 136 -1.00 3.98 -17.50
CA TYR A 136 -0.75 5.34 -17.10
C TYR A 136 -0.65 6.27 -18.32
N LYS A 137 0.03 5.85 -19.39
CA LYS A 137 0.09 6.61 -20.65
C LYS A 137 -1.28 6.74 -21.31
N ASN A 138 -2.07 5.67 -21.33
CA ASN A 138 -3.40 5.67 -21.96
C ASN A 138 -4.43 6.50 -21.18
N TYR A 139 -4.36 6.47 -19.85
CA TYR A 139 -5.32 7.11 -18.95
C TYR A 139 -4.69 8.23 -18.11
N LYS A 140 -3.68 8.90 -18.67
CA LYS A 140 -2.81 9.85 -17.95
C LYS A 140 -3.59 10.89 -17.17
N ARG A 141 -4.42 11.69 -17.83
CA ARG A 141 -5.17 12.79 -17.17
C ARG A 141 -6.11 12.29 -16.06
N PRO A 142 -6.95 11.25 -16.27
CA PRO A 142 -7.74 10.66 -15.20
C PRO A 142 -6.92 10.18 -14.00
N ILE A 143 -5.85 9.42 -14.25
CA ILE A 143 -5.03 8.87 -13.16
C ILE A 143 -4.36 9.99 -12.38
N GLN A 144 -3.74 10.96 -13.07
CA GLN A 144 -3.11 12.11 -12.41
C GLN A 144 -4.10 12.87 -11.52
N ARG A 145 -5.32 13.13 -12.01
CA ARG A 145 -6.36 13.80 -11.20
C ARG A 145 -6.72 13.01 -9.95
N LEU A 146 -6.88 11.70 -10.06
CA LEU A 146 -7.24 10.84 -8.92
C LEU A 146 -6.10 10.75 -7.91
N LEU A 147 -4.85 10.59 -8.36
CA LEU A 147 -3.68 10.54 -7.49
C LEU A 147 -3.49 11.87 -6.75
N ASP A 148 -3.55 13.00 -7.47
CA ASP A 148 -3.32 14.33 -6.90
C ASP A 148 -4.47 14.73 -5.95
N ALA A 149 -5.73 14.46 -6.30
CA ALA A 149 -6.89 14.77 -5.47
C ALA A 149 -6.92 13.97 -4.16
N ASN A 150 -6.43 12.74 -4.18
CA ASN A 150 -6.34 11.89 -2.99
C ASN A 150 -5.01 12.05 -2.24
N GLN A 151 -4.10 12.92 -2.72
CA GLN A 151 -2.76 13.12 -2.14
C GLN A 151 -1.99 11.80 -2.00
N ILE A 152 -2.00 10.99 -3.06
CA ILE A 152 -1.22 9.77 -3.10
C ILE A 152 0.28 10.12 -3.12
N GLU A 153 1.06 9.38 -2.37
CA GLU A 153 2.50 9.46 -2.32
C GLU A 153 3.09 8.48 -3.33
N PHE A 154 4.16 8.90 -4.00
CA PHE A 154 4.95 8.05 -4.88
C PHE A 154 6.28 7.77 -4.20
N GLU A 155 6.62 6.49 -4.10
CA GLU A 155 7.81 5.99 -3.43
C GLU A 155 8.59 5.08 -4.38
N THR A 156 9.91 5.18 -4.36
CA THR A 156 10.80 4.27 -5.06
C THR A 156 12.14 4.22 -4.33
N SER A 157 12.82 3.08 -4.40
CA SER A 157 14.20 2.96 -3.92
C SER A 157 15.21 3.62 -4.87
N TYR A 158 14.79 3.89 -6.11
CA TYR A 158 15.63 4.46 -7.15
C TYR A 158 16.00 5.90 -6.85
N CYS A 159 17.30 6.09 -6.61
CA CYS A 159 17.90 7.40 -6.45
C CYS A 159 18.55 7.80 -7.78
N SER A 160 17.89 8.64 -8.57
CA SER A 160 18.51 9.30 -9.71
C SER A 160 18.35 10.81 -9.68
N ASP A 161 19.28 11.48 -10.35
CA ASP A 161 19.24 12.91 -10.61
C ASP A 161 18.07 13.31 -11.52
N ILE A 162 17.31 12.37 -12.10
CA ILE A 162 16.12 12.63 -12.92
C ILE A 162 14.86 12.59 -12.06
N VAL A 163 14.64 11.50 -11.33
CA VAL A 163 13.50 11.33 -10.40
C VAL A 163 13.63 12.26 -9.19
N GLY A 164 14.85 12.66 -8.84
CA GLY A 164 15.15 13.64 -7.80
C GLY A 164 15.08 15.11 -8.25
N ARG A 165 14.81 15.43 -9.53
CA ARG A 165 14.74 16.84 -9.99
C ARG A 165 13.55 17.53 -9.39
N TYR A 166 12.39 16.88 -9.40
CA TYR A 166 11.20 17.44 -8.79
C TYR A 166 11.18 17.18 -7.28
N LYS A 167 11.53 18.21 -6.52
CA LYS A 167 11.50 18.19 -5.05
C LYS A 167 10.10 18.34 -4.44
N GLY A 168 9.05 18.45 -5.26
CA GLY A 168 7.68 18.59 -4.77
C GLY A 168 7.01 17.23 -4.53
N ASN A 169 5.86 17.25 -3.84
CA ASN A 169 5.14 16.04 -3.45
C ASN A 169 3.94 15.70 -4.36
N ILE A 170 3.95 16.20 -5.61
CA ILE A 170 2.91 15.88 -6.59
C ILE A 170 3.24 14.52 -7.22
N PRO A 171 2.44 13.45 -6.97
CA PRO A 171 2.74 12.10 -7.45
C PRO A 171 2.76 12.00 -8.96
N SER A 172 1.86 12.70 -9.65
CA SER A 172 1.76 12.68 -11.12
C SER A 172 3.05 13.16 -11.81
N ARG A 173 3.74 14.15 -11.23
CA ARG A 173 5.02 14.64 -11.73
C ARG A 173 6.16 13.68 -11.46
N LYS A 174 6.19 13.07 -10.27
CA LYS A 174 7.20 12.05 -9.94
C LYS A 174 7.09 10.83 -10.85
N LEU A 175 5.87 10.36 -11.14
CA LEU A 175 5.64 9.29 -12.11
C LEU A 175 6.09 9.66 -13.53
N ASP A 176 5.84 10.91 -13.96
CA ASP A 176 6.29 11.40 -15.27
C ASP A 176 7.82 11.42 -15.36
N GLU A 177 8.52 11.85 -14.30
CA GLU A 177 9.99 11.81 -14.23
C GLU A 177 10.51 10.37 -14.22
N TYR A 178 9.92 9.51 -13.38
CA TYR A 178 10.25 8.08 -13.26
C TYR A 178 10.15 7.35 -14.59
N PHE A 179 9.04 7.48 -15.33
CA PHE A 179 8.89 6.82 -16.63
C PHE A 179 9.62 7.53 -17.79
N SER A 180 10.23 8.69 -17.56
CA SER A 180 11.08 9.35 -18.56
C SER A 180 12.53 8.89 -18.51
N ASP A 181 12.95 8.29 -17.39
CA ASP A 181 14.30 7.82 -17.16
C ASP A 181 14.46 6.38 -17.72
N PRO A 182 15.33 6.16 -18.73
CA PRO A 182 15.52 4.83 -19.33
C PRO A 182 16.21 3.84 -18.38
N ASP A 183 16.88 4.33 -17.34
CA ASP A 183 17.68 3.53 -16.39
C ASP A 183 16.93 3.30 -15.06
N VAL A 184 15.64 3.62 -15.03
CA VAL A 184 14.80 3.52 -13.84
C VAL A 184 14.63 2.06 -13.39
N ASP A 185 14.62 1.83 -12.07
CA ASP A 185 14.38 0.50 -11.50
C ASP A 185 12.98 -0.04 -11.85
N ASP A 186 12.71 -1.29 -11.50
CA ASP A 186 11.42 -1.94 -11.77
C ASP A 186 10.49 -2.00 -10.55
N CYS A 187 10.77 -1.15 -9.56
CA CYS A 187 10.15 -1.17 -8.25
C CYS A 187 9.70 0.23 -7.80
N PHE A 188 8.39 0.42 -7.66
CA PHE A 188 7.83 1.63 -7.08
C PHE A 188 6.50 1.33 -6.38
N SER A 189 6.10 2.22 -5.50
CA SER A 189 4.85 2.10 -4.76
C SER A 189 4.05 3.41 -4.82
N LEU A 190 2.73 3.26 -4.79
CA LEU A 190 1.77 4.35 -4.70
C LEU A 190 0.92 4.16 -3.47
N GLY A 191 1.02 5.04 -2.48
CA GLY A 191 0.32 4.82 -1.21
C GLY A 191 -0.08 6.08 -0.49
N LYS A 192 -0.74 5.92 0.65
CA LYS A 192 -1.06 7.02 1.56
C LYS A 192 -1.06 6.54 2.99
N ASN A 193 -0.42 7.32 3.86
CA ASN A 193 -0.43 7.10 5.29
C ASN A 193 -1.60 7.81 5.98
N PHE A 194 -2.30 7.09 6.85
CA PHE A 194 -3.46 7.53 7.61
C PHE A 194 -3.17 7.42 9.10
N ILE A 195 -3.10 8.57 9.77
CA ILE A 195 -2.99 8.66 11.22
C ILE A 195 -4.39 8.67 11.87
N ARG A 196 -4.43 8.54 13.20
CA ARG A 196 -5.63 8.41 14.07
C ARG A 196 -6.85 9.30 13.72
N SER A 197 -6.67 10.44 13.04
CA SER A 197 -7.73 11.38 12.65
C SER A 197 -8.25 11.22 11.21
N ALA A 198 -7.88 10.17 10.48
CA ALA A 198 -8.31 9.98 9.09
C ALA A 198 -9.78 9.55 9.00
N GLU A 199 -10.56 10.22 8.15
CA GLU A 199 -11.94 9.82 7.89
C GLU A 199 -11.99 8.49 7.15
N ALA A 200 -12.89 7.59 7.57
CA ALA A 200 -13.05 6.29 6.92
C ALA A 200 -13.35 6.41 5.41
N ALA A 201 -14.05 7.48 5.00
CA ALA A 201 -14.34 7.77 3.62
C ALA A 201 -13.06 7.98 2.78
N ASP A 202 -12.05 8.64 3.34
CA ASP A 202 -10.79 8.90 2.65
C ASP A 202 -9.96 7.62 2.49
N ILE A 203 -9.94 6.77 3.52
CA ILE A 203 -9.29 5.45 3.46
C ILE A 203 -9.95 4.59 2.37
N ILE A 204 -11.28 4.54 2.35
CA ILE A 204 -12.05 3.82 1.34
C ILE A 204 -11.74 4.36 -0.07
N ARG A 205 -11.74 5.68 -0.27
CA ARG A 205 -11.45 6.28 -1.59
C ARG A 205 -10.07 5.91 -2.10
N VAL A 206 -9.04 6.01 -1.25
CA VAL A 206 -7.68 5.61 -1.63
C VAL A 206 -7.61 4.13 -1.93
N PHE A 207 -8.18 3.28 -1.06
CA PHE A 207 -8.19 1.84 -1.27
C PHE A 207 -8.88 1.45 -2.59
N LEU A 208 -10.03 2.05 -2.90
CA LEU A 208 -10.75 1.84 -4.16
C LEU A 208 -9.91 2.24 -5.38
N LEU A 209 -9.23 3.40 -5.32
CA LEU A 209 -8.34 3.85 -6.37
C LEU A 209 -7.22 2.83 -6.63
N LEU A 210 -6.53 2.40 -5.56
CA LEU A 210 -5.41 1.47 -5.66
C LEU A 210 -5.87 0.08 -6.14
N CYS A 211 -7.04 -0.40 -5.69
CA CYS A 211 -7.66 -1.62 -6.18
C CYS A 211 -8.03 -1.54 -7.68
N ALA A 212 -8.52 -0.39 -8.15
CA ALA A 212 -8.84 -0.20 -9.56
C ALA A 212 -7.58 -0.20 -10.43
N LEU A 213 -6.49 0.42 -9.98
CA LEU A 213 -5.19 0.39 -10.65
C LEU A 213 -4.62 -1.04 -10.67
N TYR A 214 -4.58 -1.70 -9.52
CA TYR A 214 -4.17 -3.11 -9.37
C TYR A 214 -4.90 -4.03 -10.34
N HIS A 215 -6.23 -4.02 -10.32
CA HIS A 215 -7.03 -4.90 -11.16
C HIS A 215 -6.87 -4.62 -12.66
N SER A 216 -6.61 -3.36 -13.03
CA SER A 216 -6.35 -2.97 -14.41
C SER A 216 -4.98 -3.49 -14.88
N CYS A 217 -3.95 -3.39 -14.04
CA CYS A 217 -2.63 -3.99 -14.29
C CYS A 217 -2.74 -5.52 -14.42
N CYS A 218 -3.39 -6.20 -13.47
CA CYS A 218 -3.60 -7.66 -13.54
C CYS A 218 -4.36 -8.06 -14.81
N GLY A 219 -5.38 -7.28 -15.20
CA GLY A 219 -6.08 -7.50 -16.46
C GLY A 219 -5.14 -7.42 -17.66
N ARG A 220 -4.31 -6.37 -17.73
CA ARG A 220 -3.31 -6.16 -18.78
C ARG A 220 -2.27 -7.29 -18.83
N LEU A 221 -1.84 -7.81 -17.68
CA LEU A 221 -0.91 -8.94 -17.58
C LEU A 221 -1.54 -10.23 -18.10
N ALA A 222 -2.83 -10.45 -17.84
CA ALA A 222 -3.56 -11.61 -18.37
C ALA A 222 -3.80 -11.50 -19.89
N SER A 223 -4.09 -10.30 -20.40
CA SER A 223 -4.25 -10.04 -21.83
C SER A 223 -4.11 -8.56 -22.16
N ARG A 224 -3.36 -8.24 -23.22
CA ARG A 224 -3.18 -6.86 -23.68
C ARG A 224 -4.48 -6.12 -23.96
N LYS A 225 -5.53 -6.84 -24.39
CA LYS A 225 -6.86 -6.27 -24.68
C LYS A 225 -7.61 -5.80 -23.43
N ASN A 226 -7.18 -6.22 -22.24
CA ASN A 226 -7.84 -5.88 -20.98
C ASN A 226 -7.29 -4.60 -20.34
N ILE A 227 -6.44 -3.84 -21.03
CA ILE A 227 -5.93 -2.56 -20.53
C ILE A 227 -7.07 -1.55 -20.27
N ASP A 228 -8.20 -1.70 -20.97
CA ASP A 228 -9.36 -0.84 -20.87
C ASP A 228 -10.22 -1.09 -19.63
N ARG A 229 -9.85 -2.05 -18.77
CA ARG A 229 -10.52 -2.26 -17.48
C ARG A 229 -10.53 -0.99 -16.62
N PHE A 230 -9.50 -0.14 -16.73
CA PHE A 230 -9.47 1.12 -15.99
C PHE A 230 -10.60 2.07 -16.42
N ALA A 231 -10.97 2.10 -17.70
CA ALA A 231 -12.08 2.92 -18.19
C ALA A 231 -13.43 2.48 -17.61
N VAL A 232 -13.58 1.20 -17.26
CA VAL A 232 -14.78 0.66 -16.60
C VAL A 232 -14.87 1.12 -15.14
N HIS A 233 -13.72 1.24 -14.47
CA HIS A 233 -13.63 1.65 -13.08
C HIS A 233 -13.75 3.16 -12.90
N LEU A 234 -13.22 3.94 -13.83
CA LEU A 234 -13.11 5.40 -13.73
C LEU A 234 -14.43 6.12 -13.34
N PRO A 235 -15.60 5.83 -13.94
CA PRO A 235 -16.85 6.49 -13.57
C PRO A 235 -17.32 6.20 -12.14
N ARG A 236 -16.80 5.14 -11.52
CA ARG A 236 -17.15 4.70 -10.15
C ARG A 236 -16.23 5.31 -9.08
N LEU A 237 -15.16 5.98 -9.52
CA LEU A 237 -14.14 6.62 -8.66
C LEU A 237 -14.29 8.15 -8.59
N GLN A 238 -15.25 8.73 -9.33
CA GLN A 238 -15.56 10.16 -9.33
C GLN A 238 -16.61 10.50 -8.29
#